data_AF-A0A813JWT4-F1
#
_entry.id   AF-A0A813JWT4-F1
#
_cell.length_a   1.000
_cell.length_b   1.000
_cell.length_c   1.000
_cell.angle_alpha   90.00
_cell.angle_beta   90.00
_cell.angle_gamma   90.00
#
_symmetry.space_group_name_H-M   'P 1'
#
loop_
_entity.id
_entity.type
_entity.pdbx_description
1 polymer ?
#
loop_
_entity_poly.entity_id
_entity_poly.type
_entity_poly.pdbx_seq_one_letter_code
_entity_poly.pdbx_strand_id
1 'polypeptide(L)'
;MDYTPDQLASIFEQKVASRGYKLDAGINASWLSGLLKVKCPQNIRATYNGGLCDCLLNSCQEALSSRIVPEEASDTALTTFIKEDIAPALERFVGGAGGGLLPRETPAVGV
;
A
#
# COMPACT_ATOMS: atom_id res chain seq x y z
N MET A 1 20.29 6.68 -3.64
CA MET A 1 20.51 5.27 -3.23
C MET A 1 19.19 4.56 -3.42
N ASP A 2 19.10 3.65 -4.37
CA ASP A 2 17.87 2.89 -4.63
C ASP A 2 17.68 1.86 -3.51
N TYR A 3 16.56 1.92 -2.80
CA TYR A 3 16.24 0.92 -1.78
C TYR A 3 15.99 -0.45 -2.44
N THR A 4 16.60 -1.49 -1.88
CA THR A 4 16.32 -2.86 -2.31
C THR A 4 14.91 -3.26 -1.90
N PRO A 5 14.27 -4.26 -2.56
CA PRO A 5 12.93 -4.72 -2.17
C PRO A 5 12.89 -5.20 -0.72
N ASP A 6 14.00 -5.76 -0.25
CA ASP A 6 14.19 -6.22 1.12
C ASP A 6 14.23 -5.06 2.12
N GLN A 7 14.97 -4.00 1.81
CA GLN A 7 14.98 -2.78 2.60
C GLN A 7 13.60 -2.12 2.63
N LEU A 8 12.90 -2.07 1.50
CA LEU A 8 11.55 -1.53 1.41
C LEU A 8 10.54 -2.35 2.23
N ALA A 9 10.65 -3.68 2.22
CA ALA A 9 9.83 -4.56 3.07
C ALA A 9 10.06 -4.24 4.54
N SER A 10 11.32 -4.15 4.97
CA SER A 10 11.67 -3.84 6.35
C SER A 10 11.22 -2.44 6.79
N ILE A 11 11.40 -1.42 5.93
CA ILE A 11 10.91 -0.06 6.17
C ILE A 11 9.38 -0.03 6.26
N PHE A 12 8.70 -0.80 5.41
CA PHE A 12 7.24 -0.90 5.44
C PHE A 12 6.75 -1.53 6.74
N GLU A 13 7.34 -2.65 7.17
CA GLU A 13 7.03 -3.28 8.46
C GLU A 13 7.22 -2.31 9.64
N GLN A 14 8.33 -1.56 9.64
CA GLN A 14 8.59 -0.54 10.66
C GLN A 14 7.55 0.58 10.64
N LYS A 15 7.12 1.05 9.45
CA LYS A 15 6.09 2.09 9.33
C LYS A 15 4.71 1.60 9.78
N VAL A 16 4.33 0.37 9.43
CA VAL A 16 3.09 -0.28 9.85
C VAL A 16 3.04 -0.32 11.38
N ALA A 17 4.09 -0.87 12.01
CA ALA A 17 4.20 -0.94 13.47
C ALA A 17 4.21 0.45 14.13
N SER A 18 4.95 1.40 13.55
CA SER A 18 5.04 2.77 14.07
C SER A 18 3.71 3.53 14.03
N ARG A 19 2.79 3.14 13.15
CA ARG A 19 1.44 3.72 13.05
C ARG A 19 0.40 2.95 13.87
N GLY A 20 0.81 1.92 14.60
CA GLY A 20 -0.08 1.11 15.45
C GLY A 20 -0.81 0.00 14.70
N TYR A 21 -0.44 -0.28 13.45
CA TYR A 21 -0.99 -1.37 12.66
C TYR A 21 -0.13 -2.64 12.82
N LYS A 22 -0.71 -3.77 12.41
CA LYS A 22 -0.10 -5.09 12.40
C LYS A 22 -0.23 -5.70 11.02
N LEU A 23 0.71 -6.57 10.69
CA LEU A 23 0.60 -7.44 9.53
C LEU A 23 0.06 -8.79 9.98
N ASP A 24 -0.81 -9.38 9.16
CA ASP A 24 -1.26 -10.76 9.36
C ASP A 24 -0.09 -11.74 9.38
N ALA A 25 -0.23 -12.85 10.09
CA ALA A 25 0.81 -13.89 10.22
C ALA A 25 1.27 -14.49 8.88
N GLY A 26 0.45 -14.36 7.82
CA GLY A 26 0.83 -14.76 6.48
C GLY A 26 1.77 -13.79 5.75
N ILE A 27 1.93 -12.56 6.24
CA ILE A 27 2.71 -11.49 5.59
C ILE A 27 4.06 -11.37 6.30
N ASN A 28 5.09 -11.87 5.64
CA ASN A 28 6.47 -11.79 6.11
C ASN A 28 7.32 -10.94 5.18
N ALA A 29 8.48 -10.48 5.65
CA ALA A 29 9.48 -9.75 4.86
C ALA A 29 9.75 -10.39 3.49
N SER A 30 9.90 -11.72 3.41
CA SER A 30 10.13 -12.43 2.14
C SER A 30 8.95 -12.32 1.16
N TRP A 31 7.71 -12.33 1.66
CA TRP A 31 6.52 -12.17 0.82
C TRP A 31 6.41 -10.74 0.31
N LEU A 32 6.61 -9.75 1.19
CA LEU A 32 6.64 -8.33 0.82
C LEU A 32 7.76 -8.02 -0.18
N SER A 33 8.97 -8.50 0.08
CA SER A 33 10.14 -8.35 -0.80
C SER A 33 9.88 -8.98 -2.18
N GLY A 34 9.28 -10.18 -2.22
CA GLY A 34 8.84 -10.82 -3.45
C GLY A 34 7.80 -10.02 -4.21
N LEU A 35 6.78 -9.52 -3.51
CA LEU A 35 5.72 -8.71 -4.09
C LEU A 35 6.27 -7.39 -4.67
N LEU A 36 7.11 -6.69 -3.91
CA LEU A 36 7.79 -5.46 -4.32
C LEU A 36 8.74 -5.70 -5.49
N LYS A 37 9.42 -6.85 -5.56
CA LYS A 37 10.27 -7.20 -6.70
C LYS A 37 9.46 -7.38 -7.98
N VAL A 38 8.27 -7.97 -7.88
CA VAL A 38 7.38 -8.22 -9.04
C VAL A 38 6.65 -6.95 -9.46
N LYS A 39 6.08 -6.20 -8.51
CA LYS A 39 5.21 -5.06 -8.77
C LYS A 39 5.95 -3.73 -8.82
N CYS A 40 7.06 -3.57 -8.11
CA CYS A 40 7.87 -2.34 -8.09
C CYS A 40 9.25 -2.60 -8.72
N PRO A 41 9.34 -2.59 -10.06
CA PRO A 41 10.63 -2.66 -10.73
C PRO A 41 11.53 -1.46 -10.36
N GLN A 42 12.83 -1.58 -10.66
CA GLN A 42 13.85 -0.64 -10.18
C GLN A 42 13.56 0.81 -10.57
N ASN A 43 12.98 1.05 -11.73
CA ASN A 43 12.52 2.38 -12.17
C ASN A 43 11.51 3.02 -11.21
N ILE A 44 10.52 2.26 -10.74
CA ILE A 44 9.52 2.77 -9.77
C ILE A 44 10.18 3.02 -8.41
N ARG A 45 11.05 2.10 -7.96
CA ARG A 45 11.77 2.26 -6.68
C ARG A 45 12.69 3.47 -6.69
N ALA A 46 13.37 3.74 -7.81
CA ALA A 46 14.21 4.91 -8.02
C ALA A 46 13.41 6.22 -8.00
N THR A 47 12.21 6.22 -8.61
CA THR A 47 11.33 7.41 -8.64
C THR A 47 10.85 7.80 -7.25
N TYR A 48 10.47 6.83 -6.41
CA TYR A 48 9.85 7.12 -5.13
C TYR A 48 10.83 7.13 -3.94
N ASN A 49 12.03 6.54 -4.05
CA ASN A 49 13.20 6.71 -3.16
C ASN A 49 12.89 6.81 -1.62
N GLY A 50 11.88 6.08 -1.14
CA GLY A 50 11.43 6.07 0.27
C GLY A 50 9.96 6.47 0.49
N GLY A 51 9.38 7.29 -0.39
CA GLY A 51 7.94 7.62 -0.38
C GLY A 51 7.04 6.45 -0.75
N LEU A 52 7.60 5.41 -1.37
CA LEU A 52 6.87 4.21 -1.79
C LEU A 52 6.20 3.50 -0.61
N CYS A 53 6.92 3.30 0.50
CA CYS A 53 6.37 2.63 1.68
C CYS A 53 5.28 3.48 2.36
N ASP A 54 5.39 4.81 2.28
CA ASP A 54 4.39 5.72 2.86
C ASP A 54 3.10 5.71 2.02
N CYS A 55 3.22 5.83 0.70
CA CYS A 55 2.09 5.70 -0.22
C CYS A 55 1.44 4.32 -0.14
N LEU A 56 2.23 3.25 -0.09
CA LEU A 56 1.73 1.89 0.06
C LEU A 56 0.93 1.74 1.36
N LEU A 57 1.45 2.29 2.47
CA LEU A 57 0.76 2.25 3.76
C LEU A 57 -0.57 3.01 3.69
N ASN A 58 -0.59 4.19 3.09
CA ASN A 58 -1.82 4.96 2.90
C ASN A 58 -2.85 4.18 2.08
N SER A 59 -2.44 3.57 0.96
CA SER A 59 -3.35 2.74 0.15
C SER A 59 -3.82 1.49 0.88
N CYS A 60 -2.99 0.88 1.73
CA CYS A 60 -3.43 -0.24 2.58
C CYS A 60 -4.47 0.22 3.61
N GLN A 61 -4.32 1.42 4.19
CA GLN A 61 -5.31 1.98 5.10
C GLN A 61 -6.64 2.26 4.40
N GLU A 62 -6.61 2.80 3.18
CA GLU A 62 -7.82 3.00 2.38
C GLU A 62 -8.50 1.67 2.05
N ALA A 63 -7.74 0.64 1.65
CA ALA A 63 -8.26 -0.69 1.40
C ALA A 63 -8.88 -1.31 2.66
N LEU A 64 -8.20 -1.18 3.81
CA LEU A 64 -8.70 -1.64 5.09
C LEU A 64 -10.00 -0.93 5.48
N SER A 65 -10.04 0.39 5.36
CA SER A 65 -11.25 1.20 5.64
C SER A 65 -12.39 0.91 4.67
N SER A 66 -12.09 0.49 3.44
CA SER A 66 -13.10 0.10 2.46
C SER A 66 -13.64 -1.31 2.70
N ARG A 67 -12.81 -2.21 3.24
CA ARG A 67 -13.17 -3.61 3.55
C ARG A 67 -13.93 -3.73 4.86
N ILE A 68 -13.54 -2.93 5.84
CA ILE A 68 -14.01 -3.08 7.22
C ILE A 68 -15.13 -2.07 7.51
N VAL A 69 -16.32 -2.59 7.83
CA VAL A 69 -17.39 -1.79 8.42
C VAL A 69 -17.07 -1.59 9.90
N PRO A 70 -16.78 -0.37 10.37
CA PRO A 70 -16.27 -0.13 11.71
C PRO A 70 -17.24 -0.57 12.82
N GLU A 71 -18.54 -0.64 12.53
CA GLU A 71 -19.58 -1.04 13.47
C GLU A 71 -19.57 -2.55 13.80
N GLU A 72 -18.99 -3.39 12.93
CA GLU A 72 -18.99 -4.86 13.09
C GLU A 72 -17.59 -5.44 13.32
N ALA A 73 -16.57 -4.59 13.34
CA ALA A 73 -15.18 -5.01 13.33
C ALA A 73 -14.54 -4.97 14.72
N SER A 74 -13.84 -6.05 15.09
CA SER A 74 -12.98 -6.04 16.27
C SER A 74 -11.78 -5.11 16.08
N ASP A 75 -11.26 -4.52 17.16
CA ASP A 75 -10.08 -3.64 17.15
C ASP A 75 -8.86 -4.25 16.42
N THR A 76 -8.71 -5.57 16.52
CA THR A 76 -7.66 -6.32 15.81
C THR A 76 -7.87 -6.27 14.29
N ALA A 77 -9.10 -6.39 13.81
CA ALA A 77 -9.39 -6.32 12.38
C ALA A 77 -9.13 -4.91 11.85
N LEU A 78 -9.50 -3.87 12.60
CA LEU A 78 -9.28 -2.46 12.26
C LEU A 78 -7.81 -2.04 12.22
N THR A 79 -6.92 -2.87 12.80
CA THR A 79 -5.49 -2.58 12.90
C THR A 79 -4.61 -3.59 12.16
N THR A 80 -5.18 -4.64 11.55
CA THR A 80 -4.40 -5.71 10.90
C THR A 80 -4.59 -5.72 9.38
N PHE A 81 -3.50 -5.50 8.65
CA PHE A 81 -3.48 -5.65 7.20
C PHE A 81 -3.34 -7.12 6.80
N ILE A 82 -4.17 -7.56 5.86
CA ILE A 82 -4.08 -8.90 5.26
C ILE A 82 -3.52 -8.82 3.83
N LYS A 83 -3.13 -9.96 3.26
CA LYS A 83 -2.59 -10.03 1.89
C LYS A 83 -3.54 -9.43 0.85
N GLU A 84 -4.84 -9.62 1.05
CA GLU A 84 -5.91 -9.11 0.19
C GLU A 84 -6.04 -7.59 0.24
N ASP A 85 -5.53 -6.91 1.29
CA ASP A 85 -5.47 -5.45 1.32
C ASP A 85 -4.22 -4.94 0.59
N ILE A 86 -3.07 -5.60 0.80
CA ILE A 86 -1.76 -5.12 0.35
C ILE A 86 -1.55 -5.31 -1.16
N ALA A 87 -1.92 -6.48 -1.71
CA ALA A 87 -1.73 -6.77 -3.13
C ALA A 87 -2.46 -5.76 -4.05
N PRO A 88 -3.78 -5.54 -3.91
CA PRO A 88 -4.49 -4.57 -4.74
C PRO A 88 -4.09 -3.12 -4.42
N ALA A 89 -3.74 -2.77 -3.17
CA ALA A 89 -3.22 -1.45 -2.83
C ALA A 89 -1.93 -1.14 -3.61
N LEU A 90 -1.01 -2.11 -3.70
CA LEU A 90 0.21 -1.98 -4.46
C LEU A 90 -0.04 -1.92 -5.97
N GLU A 91 -0.99 -2.71 -6.48
CA GLU A 91 -1.39 -2.64 -7.89
C GLU A 91 -2.03 -1.30 -8.25
N ARG A 92 -2.84 -0.73 -7.36
CA ARG A 92 -3.44 0.60 -7.55
C ARG A 92 -2.37 1.69 -7.53
N PHE A 93 -1.37 1.57 -6.65
CA PHE A 93 -0.24 2.48 -6.60
C PHE A 93 0.63 2.43 -7.87
N VAL A 94 1.06 1.23 -8.27
CA VAL A 94 1.93 1.04 -9.45
C VAL A 94 1.17 1.22 -10.76
N GLY A 95 -0.06 0.70 -10.84
CA GLY A 95 -0.95 0.82 -12.00
C GLY A 95 -1.39 2.26 -12.21
N GLY A 96 -1.69 3.01 -11.14
CA GLY A 96 -1.92 4.45 -11.20
C GLY A 96 -0.69 5.26 -11.61
N ALA A 97 0.52 4.74 -11.36
CA ALA A 97 1.78 5.34 -11.82
C ALA A 97 2.14 4.99 -13.28
N GLY A 98 1.48 3.99 -13.90
CA GLY A 98 1.82 3.48 -15.24
C GLY A 98 0.69 3.50 -16.29
N GLY A 99 -0.56 3.72 -15.90
CA GLY A 99 -1.72 3.67 -16.79
C GLY A 99 -2.76 4.73 -16.44
N GLY A 100 -2.61 5.92 -17.03
CA GLY A 100 -3.66 6.87 -17.41
C GLY A 100 -4.87 7.15 -16.49
N LEU A 101 -4.93 8.42 -16.02
CA LEU A 101 -6.12 9.28 -15.85
C LEU A 101 -7.11 8.92 -14.70
N LEU A 102 -7.57 9.88 -13.90
CA LEU A 102 -8.15 11.16 -14.34
C LEU A 102 -7.76 12.38 -13.48
N PRO A 103 -7.71 13.57 -14.11
CA PRO A 103 -7.65 14.87 -13.44
C PRO A 103 -8.97 15.14 -12.69
N ARG A 104 -8.87 15.82 -11.55
CA ARG A 104 -10.03 16.41 -10.85
C ARG A 104 -10.53 17.61 -11.64
N GLU A 105 -11.21 17.38 -12.76
CA GLU A 105 -11.94 18.44 -13.47
C GLU A 105 -13.42 18.32 -13.14
N THR A 106 -13.82 19.18 -12.20
CA THR A 106 -15.13 19.79 -11.91
C THR A 106 -16.42 19.13 -12.42
N PRO A 107 -17.47 18.99 -11.58
CA PRO A 107 -18.79 18.61 -12.05
C PRO A 107 -19.35 19.66 -13.01
N ALA A 108 -19.69 19.25 -14.24
CA ALA A 108 -20.50 20.04 -15.15
C ALA A 108 -21.91 20.17 -14.56
N VAL A 109 -22.21 21.34 -13.98
CA VAL A 109 -23.58 21.73 -13.67
C VAL A 109 -24.25 22.15 -14.98
N GLY A 110 -25.35 21.48 -15.32
CA GLY A 110 -26.14 21.77 -16.50
C GLY A 110 -26.83 23.13 -16.41
N VAL A 111 -26.94 23.77 -17.58
CA VAL A 111 -27.92 24.83 -17.90
C VAL A 111 -28.67 24.39 -19.14
#